data_AF-A0A0D0D3Q6-F1
#
_entry.id   AF-A0A0D0D3Q6-F1
#
_cell.length_a   1.000
_cell.length_b   1.000
_cell.length_c   1.000
_cell.angle_alpha   90.00
_cell.angle_beta   90.00
_cell.angle_gamma   90.00
#
_symmetry.space_group_name_H-M   'P 1'
#
loop_
_entity.id
_entity.type
_entity.pdbx_description
1 polymer ?
#
loop_
_entity_poly.entity_id
_entity_poly.type
_entity_poly.pdbx_seq_one_letter_code
_entity_poly.pdbx_strand_id
1 'polypeptide(L)' 'LQEDFGTPDNPTVLPTGRHRSLDEQDLSYIQALLCANPTLFLDEIQSHLTETCNVE' A
#
# COMPACT_ATOMS: atom_id res chain seq x y z
N LEU A 1 27.04 -35.14 -11.34
CA LEU A 1 25.80 -34.77 -12.04
C LEU A 1 24.80 -34.43 -10.96
N GLN A 2 24.63 -33.14 -10.67
CA GLN A 2 23.68 -32.66 -9.67
C GLN A 2 22.37 -32.41 -10.42
N GLU A 3 21.36 -33.22 -10.11
CA GLU A 3 20.04 -33.11 -10.70
C GLU A 3 19.42 -31.79 -10.21
N ASP A 4 19.25 -30.86 -11.15
CA ASP A 4 18.52 -29.62 -10.93
C ASP A 4 17.04 -30.00 -10.78
N PHE A 5 16.58 -30.08 -9.54
CA PHE A 5 15.16 -30.20 -9.23
C PHE A 5 14.50 -28.90 -9.64
N GLY A 6 14.05 -28.86 -10.90
CA GLY A 6 13.43 -27.71 -11.53
C GLY A 6 12.51 -26.98 -10.54
N THR A 7 12.87 -25.73 -10.25
CA THR A 7 12.07 -24.85 -9.40
C THR A 7 10.64 -24.88 -9.93
N PRO A 8 9.62 -25.23 -9.13
CA PRO A 8 8.24 -25.16 -9.58
C PRO A 8 7.91 -23.68 -9.82
N ASP A 9 7.99 -23.26 -11.08
CA ASP A 9 7.42 -22.02 -11.57
C ASP A 9 5.91 -22.12 -11.32
N ASN A 10 5.46 -21.54 -10.20
CA ASN A 10 4.05 -21.43 -9.90
C ASN A 10 3.55 -20.18 -10.61
N PRO A 11 2.83 -20.29 -11.75
CA PRO A 11 2.28 -19.13 -12.46
C PRO A 11 1.19 -18.40 -11.65
N THR A 12 0.81 -18.95 -10.50
CA THR A 12 -0.13 -18.39 -9.51
C THR A 12 0.54 -17.77 -8.30
N VAL A 13 1.88 -17.78 -8.22
CA VAL A 13 2.61 -16.96 -7.23
C VAL A 13 2.37 -15.51 -7.63
N LEU A 14 1.39 -14.90 -6.95
CA LEU A 14 1.22 -13.45 -6.98
C LEU A 14 2.55 -12.84 -6.53
N PRO A 15 3.14 -11.89 -7.29
CA PRO A 15 4.37 -11.25 -6.86
C PRO A 15 4.17 -10.70 -5.45
N THR A 16 5.07 -11.07 -4.54
CA THR A 16 5.04 -10.59 -3.16
C THR A 16 5.20 -9.07 -3.19
N GLY A 17 4.11 -8.36 -2.95
CA GLY A 17 4.05 -6.90 -2.98
C GLY A 17 3.36 -6.36 -4.24
N ARG A 18 2.05 -6.09 -4.13
CA ARG A 18 1.40 -5.15 -5.05
C ARG A 18 2.04 -3.78 -4.82
N HIS A 19 2.32 -3.05 -5.89
CA HIS A 19 2.79 -1.66 -5.82
C HIS A 19 1.82 -0.88 -4.92
N ARG A 20 2.31 -0.37 -3.79
CA ARG A 20 1.50 0.42 -2.87
C ARG A 20 1.51 1.85 -3.40
N SER A 21 0.34 2.46 -3.61
CA SER A 21 0.26 3.92 -3.86
C SER A 21 0.54 4.74 -2.60
N LEU A 22 0.58 4.11 -1.43
CA LEU A 22 0.84 4.78 -0.15
C LEU A 22 2.19 4.34 0.39
N ASP A 23 3.05 5.31 0.64
CA ASP A 23 4.32 5.17 1.32
C ASP A 23 4.16 5.29 2.84
N GLU A 24 5.22 4.99 3.59
CA GLU A 24 5.19 5.05 5.07
C GLU A 24 4.87 6.47 5.59
N GLN A 25 5.21 7.50 4.81
CA GLN A 25 4.88 8.89 5.11
C GLN A 25 3.37 9.14 5.03
N ASP A 26 2.70 8.60 4.00
CA ASP A 26 1.26 8.73 3.84
C ASP A 26 0.51 8.02 4.97
N LEU A 27 0.98 6.83 5.38
CA LEU A 27 0.42 6.10 6.51
C LEU A 27 0.55 6.90 7.81
N SER A 28 1.70 7.57 8.02
CA SER A 28 1.92 8.43 9.17
C SER A 28 0.99 9.65 9.16
N TYR A 29 0.73 10.22 7.99
CA TYR A 29 -0.21 11.31 7.81
C TYR A 29 -1.66 10.88 8.10
N ILE A 30 -2.10 9.75 7.57
CA ILE A 30 -3.46 9.19 7.83
C ILE A 30 -3.65 8.97 9.34
N GLN A 31 -2.64 8.45 10.02
CA GLN A 31 -2.68 8.24 11.47
C GLN A 31 -2.88 9.57 12.22
N ALA A 32 -2.11 10.60 11.88
CA ALA A 32 -2.24 11.92 12.49
C ALA A 32 -3.62 12.56 12.20
N LEU A 33 -4.10 12.42 10.97
CA LEU A 33 -5.40 12.91 10.52
C LEU A 33 -6.55 12.26 11.30
N LEU A 34 -6.52 10.93 11.44
CA LEU A 34 -7.52 10.17 12.21
C LEU A 34 -7.46 10.48 13.71
N CYS A 35 -6.27 10.72 14.26
CA CYS A 35 -6.13 11.16 15.65
C CYS A 35 -6.73 12.55 15.89
N ALA A 36 -6.60 13.47 14.92
CA ALA A 36 -7.19 14.79 15.01
C ALA A 36 -8.71 14.77 14.79
N ASN A 37 -9.19 13.95 13.84
CA ASN A 37 -10.59 13.88 13.42
C ASN A 37 -11.03 12.41 13.21
N PRO A 38 -11.51 11.72 14.25
CA PRO A 38 -11.85 10.30 14.15
C PRO A 38 -13.16 10.02 13.40
N THR A 39 -13.92 11.05 13.05
CA THR A 39 -15.21 10.93 12.35
C THR A 39 -15.10 11.04 10.83
N LEU A 40 -13.89 11.14 10.29
CA LEU A 40 -13.67 11.29 8.85
C LEU A 40 -14.09 10.01 8.10
N PHE A 41 -14.80 10.21 7.00
CA PHE A 41 -15.11 9.16 6.05
C PHE A 41 -13.90 8.89 5.13
N LEU A 42 -13.91 7.71 4.50
CA LEU A 42 -12.81 7.30 3.63
C LEU A 42 -12.60 8.24 2.43
N ASP A 43 -13.67 8.82 1.89
CA ASP A 43 -13.63 9.77 0.77
C ASP A 43 -12.95 11.09 1.18
N GLU A 44 -13.20 11.54 2.41
CA GLU A 44 -12.54 12.73 2.96
C GLU A 44 -11.04 12.48 3.20
N ILE A 45 -10.69 11.31 3.71
CA ILE A 45 -9.28 10.91 3.89
C ILE A 45 -8.56 10.85 2.53
N GLN A 46 -9.22 10.30 1.51
CA GLN A 46 -8.68 10.29 0.14
C GLN A 46 -8.50 11.71 -0.40
N SER A 47 -9.49 12.58 -0.24
CA SER A 47 -9.38 13.99 -0.64
C SER A 47 -8.21 14.69 0.04
N HIS A 48 -8.03 14.49 1.36
CA HIS A 48 -6.89 15.04 2.10
C HIS A 48 -5.54 14.50 1.61
N LEU A 49 -5.47 13.20 1.28
CA LEU A 49 -4.26 12.56 0.76
C LEU A 49 -3.91 13.05 -0.64
N THR A 50 -4.89 13.17 -1.54
CA THR A 50 -4.66 13.68 -2.88
C THR A 50 -4.25 15.16 -2.85
N GLU A 51 -4.84 15.98 -1.98
CA GLU A 51 -4.51 17.40 -1.85
C GLU A 51 -3.14 17.65 -1.18
N THR A 52 -2.75 16.82 -0.21
CA THR A 52 -1.56 17.07 0.63
C THR A 52 -0.35 16.23 0.21
N CYS A 53 -0.57 14.97 -0.18
CA CYS A 53 0.51 14.02 -0.51
C CYS A 53 0.64 13.74 -2.02
N ASN A 54 -0.27 14.25 -2.86
CA ASN A 54 -0.26 14.03 -4.31
C ASN A 54 -0.17 12.54 -4.71
N VAL A 55 -0.88 11.69 -3.96
CA VAL A 55 -1.01 10.27 -4.28
C VAL A 55 -2.01 10.11 -5.43
N GLU A 56 -1.56 9.58 -6.56
CA GLU A 56 -2.37 9.21 -7.75
C GLU A 56 -2.70 7.71 -7.80
#